data_AF-A0AA38LCG4-F1
#
_entry.id   AF-A0AA38LCG4-F1
#
_cell.length_a   1.000
_cell.length_b   1.000
_cell.length_c   1.000
_cell.angle_alpha   90.00
_cell.angle_beta   90.00
_cell.angle_gamma   90.00
#
_symmetry.space_group_name_H-M   'P 1'
#
loop_
_entity.id
_entity.type
_entity.pdbx_description
1 polymer ?
#
loop_
_entity_poly.entity_id
_entity_poly.type
_entity_poly.pdbx_seq_one_letter_code
_entity_poly.pdbx_strand_id
1 'polypeptide(L)'
;DFSGKVKGMKVKAVDTTGAGDAFIGGMLSQLANNLSLYQDEKQLREAVKFANACGALTVTERGAIPALPLRKAVLEALVQVLV
;
A
#
# COMPACT_ATOMS: atom_id res chain seq x y z
N ASP A 1 -11.03 -3.72 19.96
CA ASP A 1 -11.60 -3.55 18.61
C ASP A 1 -11.56 -2.09 18.18
N PHE A 2 -10.85 -1.82 17.09
CA PHE A 2 -10.89 -0.53 16.40
C PHE A 2 -11.60 -0.72 15.05
N SER A 3 -12.23 0.34 14.56
CA SER A 3 -12.80 0.40 13.22
C SER A 3 -12.43 1.72 12.58
N GLY A 4 -12.29 1.74 11.26
CA GLY A 4 -11.87 2.94 10.56
C GLY A 4 -11.68 2.76 9.07
N LYS A 5 -11.28 3.85 8.43
CA LYS A 5 -10.95 3.89 7.01
C LYS A 5 -9.63 4.64 6.81
N VAL A 6 -8.89 4.23 5.77
CA VAL A 6 -7.69 4.91 5.30
C VAL A 6 -7.96 5.36 3.88
N LYS A 7 -7.72 6.65 3.60
CA LYS A 7 -7.91 7.21 2.27
C LYS A 7 -6.91 6.58 1.30
N GLY A 8 -7.37 6.20 0.12
CA GLY A 8 -6.51 5.73 -0.96
C GLY A 8 -5.62 6.85 -1.50
N MET A 9 -4.48 6.47 -2.07
CA MET A 9 -3.58 7.38 -2.77
C MET A 9 -4.14 7.68 -4.18
N LYS A 10 -4.28 8.97 -4.52
CA LYS A 10 -4.74 9.35 -5.86
C LYS A 10 -3.60 9.21 -6.86
N VAL A 11 -3.86 8.52 -7.96
CA VAL A 11 -2.92 8.29 -9.05
C VAL A 11 -3.66 8.36 -10.39
N LYS A 12 -2.93 8.52 -11.49
CA LYS A 12 -3.46 8.34 -12.83
C LYS A 12 -3.36 6.86 -13.21
N ALA A 13 -4.49 6.16 -13.18
CA ALA A 13 -4.53 4.74 -13.53
C ALA A 13 -4.32 4.52 -15.04
N VAL A 14 -3.51 3.51 -15.37
CA VAL A 14 -3.21 3.03 -16.72
C VAL A 14 -3.80 1.63 -16.92
N ASP A 15 -3.64 0.74 -15.93
CA ASP A 15 -4.16 -0.63 -15.93
C ASP A 15 -4.44 -1.04 -14.47
N THR A 16 -5.63 -1.52 -14.16
CA THR A 16 -6.00 -1.85 -12.77
C THR A 16 -5.59 -3.26 -12.33
N THR A 17 -5.02 -4.04 -13.25
CA THR A 17 -4.65 -5.44 -13.03
C THR A 17 -3.56 -5.56 -11.96
N GLY A 18 -3.77 -6.44 -10.96
CA GLY A 18 -2.81 -6.68 -9.88
C GLY A 18 -2.85 -5.70 -8.70
N ALA A 19 -3.72 -4.67 -8.72
CA ALA A 19 -3.82 -3.71 -7.61
C ALA A 19 -4.15 -4.36 -6.26
N GLY A 20 -5.04 -5.35 -6.27
CA GLY A 20 -5.42 -6.11 -5.07
C GLY A 20 -4.28 -6.98 -4.54
N ASP A 21 -3.57 -7.67 -5.43
CA ASP A 21 -2.41 -8.48 -5.07
C ASP A 21 -1.28 -7.62 -4.50
N ALA A 22 -1.05 -6.44 -5.08
CA ALA A 22 -0.09 -5.46 -4.58
C ALA A 22 -0.50 -4.92 -3.19
N PHE A 23 -1.78 -4.65 -2.96
CA PHE A 23 -2.29 -4.25 -1.65
C PHE A 23 -2.05 -5.34 -0.61
N ILE A 24 -2.44 -6.59 -0.90
CA ILE A 24 -2.26 -7.72 0.02
C ILE A 24 -0.78 -8.00 0.25
N GLY A 25 0.05 -8.00 -0.80
CA GLY A 25 1.50 -8.15 -0.68
C GLY A 25 2.13 -7.06 0.17
N GLY A 26 1.71 -5.80 0.00
CA GLY A 26 2.12 -4.68 0.83
C GLY A 26 1.70 -4.84 2.30
N MET A 27 0.48 -5.31 2.56
CA MET A 27 -0.02 -5.55 3.92
C MET A 27 0.73 -6.70 4.61
N LEU A 28 0.92 -7.83 3.90
CA LEU A 28 1.66 -8.98 4.39
C LEU A 28 3.14 -8.65 4.64
N SER A 29 3.74 -7.81 3.79
CA SER A 29 5.10 -7.29 4.00
C SER A 29 5.25 -6.55 5.33
N GLN A 30 4.27 -5.72 5.71
CA GLN A 30 4.31 -5.00 6.98
C GLN A 30 4.07 -5.95 8.15
N LEU A 31 3.10 -6.86 8.02
CA LEU A 31 2.79 -7.85 9.06
C LEU A 31 3.96 -8.80 9.33
N ALA A 32 4.67 -9.25 8.28
CA ALA A 32 5.85 -10.10 8.42
C ALA A 32 6.99 -9.42 9.20
N ASN A 33 7.10 -8.09 9.12
CA ASN A 33 8.08 -7.33 9.90
C ASN A 33 7.62 -7.10 11.35
N ASN A 34 6.32 -7.05 11.61
CA ASN A 34 5.77 -6.91 12.95
C ASN A 34 4.42 -7.61 13.06
N LEU A 35 4.45 -8.84 13.59
CA LEU A 35 3.27 -9.68 13.75
C LEU A 35 2.24 -9.12 14.73
N SER A 36 2.59 -8.14 15.57
CA SER A 36 1.68 -7.54 16.54
C SER A 36 1.08 -6.21 16.06
N LEU A 37 1.38 -5.75 14.84
CA LEU A 37 0.93 -4.44 14.34
C LEU A 37 -0.59 -4.27 14.35
N TYR A 38 -1.36 -5.37 14.29
CA TYR A 38 -2.83 -5.33 14.29
C TYR A 38 -3.41 -5.10 15.69
N GLN A 39 -2.58 -5.13 16.74
CA GLN A 39 -3.02 -4.87 18.11
C GLN A 39 -2.97 -3.37 18.45
N ASP A 40 -2.33 -2.57 17.60
CA ASP A 40 -2.19 -1.12 17.74
C ASP A 40 -2.81 -0.42 16.52
N GLU A 41 -3.81 0.43 16.74
CA GLU A 41 -4.54 1.09 15.66
C GLU A 41 -3.63 1.95 14.78
N LYS A 42 -2.65 2.64 15.36
CA LYS A 42 -1.74 3.52 14.63
C LYS A 42 -0.85 2.69 13.71
N GLN A 43 -0.26 1.61 14.22
CA GLN A 43 0.59 0.71 13.44
C GLN A 43 -0.20 0.03 12.32
N LEU A 44 -1.43 -0.43 12.60
CA LEU A 44 -2.30 -0.96 11.55
C LEU A 44 -2.61 0.10 10.49
N ARG A 45 -2.94 1.32 10.90
CA ARG A 45 -3.26 2.41 9.98
C ARG A 45 -2.09 2.73 9.05
N GLU A 46 -0.86 2.75 9.55
CA GLU A 46 0.33 2.93 8.72
C GLU A 46 0.58 1.73 7.78
N ALA A 47 0.34 0.49 8.24
CA ALA A 47 0.42 -0.68 7.38
C ALA A 47 -0.60 -0.63 6.23
N VAL A 48 -1.84 -0.22 6.50
CA VAL A 48 -2.89 -0.04 5.48
C VAL A 48 -2.55 1.13 4.54
N LYS A 49 -1.94 2.22 5.01
CA LYS A 49 -1.45 3.29 4.13
C LYS A 49 -0.38 2.78 3.17
N PHE A 50 0.56 1.98 3.67
CA PHE A 50 1.60 1.36 2.83
C PHE A 50 0.98 0.43 1.78
N ALA A 51 0.04 -0.44 2.19
CA ALA A 51 -0.69 -1.32 1.28
C ALA A 51 -1.49 -0.54 0.21
N ASN A 52 -2.16 0.54 0.59
CA ASN A 52 -2.85 1.44 -0.34
C ASN A 52 -1.90 2.05 -1.38
N ALA A 53 -0.70 2.46 -0.95
CA ALA A 53 0.32 3.00 -1.84
C ALA A 53 0.87 1.92 -2.79
N CYS A 54 1.04 0.68 -2.35
CA CYS A 54 1.38 -0.44 -3.22
C CYS A 54 0.34 -0.62 -4.33
N GLY A 55 -0.94 -0.76 -3.97
CA GLY A 55 -2.02 -0.92 -4.94
C GLY A 55 -2.15 0.27 -5.89
N ALA A 56 -2.00 1.49 -5.37
CA ALA A 56 -2.08 2.70 -6.20
C ALA A 56 -0.92 2.82 -7.19
N LEU A 57 0.32 2.53 -6.78
CA LEU A 57 1.46 2.58 -7.71
C LEU A 57 1.38 1.47 -8.76
N THR A 58 0.89 0.28 -8.41
CA THR A 58 0.73 -0.81 -9.38
C THR A 58 -0.18 -0.42 -10.54
N VAL A 59 -1.23 0.37 -10.31
CA VAL A 59 -2.11 0.75 -11.42
C VAL A 59 -1.54 1.79 -12.37
N THR A 60 -0.35 2.31 -12.10
CA THR A 60 0.30 3.32 -12.95
C THR A 60 1.11 2.72 -14.10
N GLU A 61 1.33 1.40 -14.08
CA GLU A 61 2.04 0.65 -15.12
C GLU A 61 1.16 -0.51 -15.63
N ARG A 62 1.57 -1.19 -16.71
CA ARG A 62 0.80 -2.29 -17.32
C ARG A 62 1.20 -3.66 -16.77
N GLY A 63 0.18 -4.50 -16.53
CA GLY A 63 0.35 -5.90 -16.11
C GLY A 63 0.55 -6.08 -14.59
N ALA A 64 0.06 -7.18 -14.02
CA ALA A 64 0.04 -7.38 -12.56
C ALA A 64 1.44 -7.43 -11.91
N ILE A 65 2.20 -8.50 -12.17
CA ILE A 65 3.52 -8.72 -11.58
C ILE A 65 4.56 -7.67 -12.02
N PRO A 66 4.70 -7.32 -13.31
CA PRO A 66 5.73 -6.35 -13.71
C PRO A 66 5.48 -4.96 -13.14
N ALA A 67 4.23 -4.59 -12.82
CA ALA A 67 3.89 -3.30 -12.21
C ALA A 67 3.98 -3.29 -10.67
N LEU A 68 4.46 -4.36 -10.02
CA LEU A 68 4.65 -4.34 -8.57
C LEU A 68 5.73 -3.32 -8.18
N PRO A 69 5.43 -2.34 -7.32
CA PRO A 69 6.38 -1.30 -6.98
C PRO A 69 7.48 -1.83 -6.06
N LEU A 70 8.69 -1.29 -6.23
CA LEU A 70 9.75 -1.47 -5.24
C LEU A 70 9.40 -0.74 -3.95
N ARG A 71 9.81 -1.30 -2.81
CA ARG A 71 9.58 -0.69 -1.48
C ARG A 71 10.02 0.78 -1.42
N LYS A 72 11.14 1.12 -2.07
CA LYS A 72 11.65 2.50 -2.14
C LYS A 72 10.63 3.47 -2.77
N ALA A 73 10.05 3.10 -3.91
CA ALA A 73 9.06 3.93 -4.60
C ALA A 73 7.80 4.14 -3.75
N VAL A 74 7.36 3.11 -3.01
CA VAL A 74 6.23 3.20 -2.07
C VAL A 74 6.53 4.22 -0.96
N LEU A 75 7.73 4.16 -0.36
CA LEU A 75 8.14 5.09 0.70
C LEU A 75 8.25 6.53 0.18
N GLU A 76 8.82 6.73 -1.01
CA GLU A 76 8.91 8.04 -1.65
C GLU A 76 7.52 8.63 -1.90
N ALA A 77 6.58 7.83 -2.42
CA ALA A 77 5.21 8.27 -2.67
C ALA A 77 4.47 8.65 -1.37
N LEU A 78 4.73 7.96 -0.25
CA LEU A 78 4.14 8.30 1.04
C LEU A 78 4.67 9.63 1.61
N VAL A 79 5.93 9.97 1.34
CA VAL A 79 6.53 11.26 1.76
C VAL A 79 6.00 12.40 0.91
N GLN A 80 5.88 12.21 -0.41
CA GLN A 80 5.40 13.25 -1.33
C GLN A 80 3.95 13.67 -1.10
N VAL A 81 3.12 12.81 -0.49
CA VAL A 81 1.72 13.14 -0.12
C VAL A 81 1.65 14.04 1.13
N LEU A 82 2.75 14.19 1.88
CA LEU A 82 2.81 15.01 3.10
C LEU A 82 3.27 16.46 2.86
N VAL A 83 3.51 16.84 1.60
CA VAL A 83 3.87 18.21 1.16
C VAL A 83 2.76 18.75 0.27
#